data_AF-A0A1F5E3N9-F1
#
_entry.id   AF-A0A1F5E3N9-F1
#
_cell.length_a   1.000
_cell.length_b   1.000
_cell.length_c   1.000
_cell.angle_alpha   90.00
_cell.angle_beta   90.00
_cell.angle_gamma   90.00
#
_symmetry.space_group_name_H-M   'P 1'
#
loop_
_entity.id
_entity.type
_entity.pdbx_description
1 polymer ?
#
loop_
_entity_poly.entity_id
_entity_poly.type
_entity_poly.pdbx_seq_one_letter_code
_entity_poly.pdbx_strand_id
1 'polypeptide(L)' 'MPKLKKPKPEITAKSNLADLLAAYPKLELVLFEDYGLHCVSCFAASFDSLGEGAKIHGMIDKEIDKMVLRLNKLVKMT' A
#
# COMPACT_ATOMS: atom_id res chain seq x y z
N MET A 1 12.97 23.57 14.44
CA MET A 1 11.51 23.33 14.45
C MET A 1 11.27 21.83 14.44
N PRO A 2 10.62 21.24 15.44
CA PRO A 2 10.26 19.83 15.37
C PRO A 2 9.20 19.69 14.28
N LYS A 3 9.50 18.96 13.21
CA LYS A 3 8.51 18.63 12.18
C LYS A 3 7.44 17.80 12.86
N LEU A 4 6.23 18.37 13.03
CA LEU A 4 5.06 17.64 13.51
C LEU A 4 4.88 16.41 12.60
N LYS A 5 5.05 15.21 13.16
CA LYS A 5 4.72 13.96 12.47
C LYS A 5 3.21 13.99 12.24
N LYS A 6 2.79 14.21 10.98
CA LYS A 6 1.39 14.05 10.58
C LYS A 6 0.92 12.64 11.02
N PRO A 7 -0.33 12.49 11.48
CA PRO A 7 -0.85 11.17 11.82
C PRO A 7 -0.70 10.26 10.60
N LYS A 8 -0.15 9.07 10.84
CA LYS A 8 0.00 7.99 9.87
C LYS A 8 -1.38 7.72 9.23
N PRO A 9 -1.58 7.98 7.93
CA PRO A 9 -2.89 7.81 7.30
C PRO A 9 -3.28 6.32 7.31
N GLU A 10 -4.56 6.06 7.57
CA GLU A 10 -5.15 4.72 7.46
C GLU A 10 -5.07 4.24 6.01
N ILE A 11 -4.64 2.99 5.83
CA ILE A 11 -4.47 2.40 4.50
C ILE A 11 -5.84 1.91 4.04
N THR A 12 -6.23 2.25 2.81
CA THR A 12 -7.46 1.75 2.18
C THR A 12 -7.16 1.27 0.77
N ALA A 13 -8.11 0.58 0.14
CA ALA A 13 -7.98 0.20 -1.28
C ALA A 13 -7.83 1.41 -2.21
N LYS A 14 -8.27 2.61 -1.78
CA LYS A 14 -8.16 3.87 -2.54
C LYS A 14 -6.87 4.63 -2.26
N SER A 15 -6.02 4.14 -1.36
CA SER A 15 -4.73 4.78 -1.08
C SER A 15 -3.87 4.76 -2.34
N ASN A 16 -3.32 5.91 -2.72
CA ASN A 16 -2.34 6.01 -3.78
C ASN A 16 -1.08 5.21 -3.40
N LEU A 17 -0.55 4.42 -4.33
CA LEU A 17 0.59 3.54 -4.06
C LEU A 17 1.87 4.31 -3.74
N ALA A 18 2.20 5.38 -4.49
CA ALA A 18 3.39 6.17 -4.22
C ALA A 18 3.35 6.84 -2.84
N ASP A 19 2.21 7.44 -2.47
CA ASP A 19 2.03 8.04 -1.14
C ASP A 19 2.12 7.00 -0.03
N LEU A 20 1.52 5.82 -0.24
CA LEU A 20 1.56 4.70 0.69
C LEU A 20 3.00 4.25 0.96
N LEU A 21 3.81 4.09 -0.09
CA LEU A 21 5.19 3.63 0.01
C LEU A 21 6.13 4.71 0.56
N ALA A 22 5.88 5.98 0.24
CA ALA A 22 6.60 7.09 0.85
C ALA A 22 6.35 7.18 2.38
N ALA A 23 5.11 6.90 2.81
CA ALA A 23 4.75 6.87 4.22
C ALA A 23 5.25 5.61 4.94
N TYR A 24 5.26 4.45 4.25
CA TYR A 24 5.63 3.16 4.81
C TYR A 24 6.55 2.36 3.87
N PRO A 25 7.84 2.73 3.75
CA PRO A 25 8.76 2.08 2.80
C PRO A 25 8.88 0.56 2.99
N LYS A 26 8.71 0.07 4.22
CA LYS A 26 8.74 -1.37 4.54
C LYS A 26 7.62 -2.18 3.87
N LEU A 27 6.52 -1.53 3.48
CA LEU A 27 5.42 -2.20 2.79
C LEU A 27 5.75 -2.53 1.33
N GLU A 28 6.77 -1.90 0.73
CA GLU A 28 7.21 -2.23 -0.63
C GLU A 28 7.52 -3.72 -0.76
N LEU A 29 8.36 -4.24 0.16
CA LEU A 29 8.74 -5.65 0.17
C LEU A 29 7.52 -6.56 0.40
N VAL A 30 6.60 -6.16 1.28
CA VAL A 30 5.37 -6.91 1.56
C VAL A 30 4.48 -6.99 0.32
N LEU A 31 4.27 -5.88 -0.37
CA LEU A 31 3.46 -5.82 -1.60
C LEU A 31 4.11 -6.61 -2.73
N PHE A 32 5.44 -6.58 -2.82
CA PHE A 32 6.20 -7.33 -3.80
C PHE A 32 6.15 -8.84 -3.53
N GLU A 33 6.60 -9.30 -2.35
CA GLU A 33 6.80 -10.72 -2.05
C GLU A 33 5.49 -11.46 -1.78
N ASP A 34 4.56 -10.86 -1.03
CA ASP A 34 3.35 -11.55 -0.58
C ASP A 34 2.17 -11.39 -1.54
N TYR A 35 2.16 -10.31 -2.33
CA TYR A 35 1.04 -9.95 -3.19
C TYR A 35 1.41 -9.86 -4.68
N GLY A 36 2.68 -10.04 -5.04
CA GLY A 36 3.14 -10.03 -6.43
C GLY A 36 2.95 -8.68 -7.14
N LEU A 37 2.83 -7.60 -6.37
CA LEU A 37 2.64 -6.24 -6.90
C LEU A 37 3.98 -5.64 -7.29
N HIS A 38 4.58 -6.17 -8.35
CA HIS A 38 5.88 -5.72 -8.85
C HIS A 38 5.83 -4.30 -9.44
N CYS A 39 4.63 -3.81 -9.76
CA CYS A 39 4.38 -2.47 -10.30
C CYS A 39 4.58 -1.34 -9.28
N VAL A 40 4.75 -1.64 -7.98
CA VAL A 40 5.07 -0.64 -6.93
C VAL A 40 6.35 0.16 -7.21
N SER A 41 7.26 -0.38 -8.02
CA SER A 41 8.52 0.25 -8.42
C SER A 41 8.49 0.89 -9.82
N CYS A 42 7.36 0.88 -10.51
CA CYS A 42 7.17 1.50 -11.82
C CYS A 42 6.58 2.91 -11.70
N PHE A 43 6.82 3.80 -12.69
CA PHE A 43 6.28 5.17 -12.70
C PHE A 43 4.74 5.21 -12.58
N ALA A 44 4.06 4.14 -13.01
CA ALA A 44 2.61 3.99 -12.93
C ALA A 44 2.07 3.98 -11.48
N ALA A 45 2.88 3.56 -10.50
CA ALA A 45 2.48 3.55 -9.08
C ALA A 45 2.10 4.93 -8.53
N SER A 46 2.56 6.01 -9.16
CA SER A 46 2.16 7.38 -8.79
C SER A 46 0.72 7.70 -9.20
N PHE A 47 0.14 6.96 -10.14
CA PHE A 47 -1.21 7.17 -10.66
C PHE A 47 -2.21 6.12 -10.18
N ASP A 48 -1.74 4.95 -9.73
CA ASP A 48 -2.60 3.85 -9.29
C ASP A 48 -2.97 3.91 -7.80
N SER A 49 -4.20 3.52 -7.48
CA SER A 49 -4.57 3.11 -6.12
C SER A 49 -4.11 1.68 -5.83
N LEU A 50 -3.95 1.35 -4.55
CA LEU A 50 -3.60 0.00 -4.09
C LEU A 50 -4.57 -1.06 -4.64
N GLY A 51 -5.87 -0.76 -4.63
CA GLY A 51 -6.91 -1.67 -5.11
C GLY A 51 -6.91 -1.84 -6.62
N GLU A 52 -6.74 -0.75 -7.39
CA GLU A 52 -6.66 -0.84 -8.85
C GLU A 52 -5.41 -1.60 -9.30
N GLY A 53 -4.25 -1.31 -8.69
CA GLY A 53 -3.03 -2.07 -8.94
C GLY A 53 -3.20 -3.56 -8.61
N ALA A 54 -3.88 -3.88 -7.51
CA ALA A 54 -4.18 -5.27 -7.16
C ALA A 54 -5.11 -5.99 -8.15
N LYS A 55 -6.12 -5.28 -8.68
CA LYS A 55 -7.05 -5.84 -9.66
C LYS A 55 -6.39 -6.17 -10.99
N ILE A 56 -5.44 -5.35 -11.44
CA ILE A 56 -4.66 -5.63 -12.66
C ILE A 56 -3.91 -6.97 -12.54
N HIS A 57 -3.56 -7.36 -11.31
CA HIS A 57 -2.90 -8.62 -10.99
C HIS A 57 -3.88 -9.75 -10.60
N GLY A 58 -5.17 -9.58 -10.89
CA GLY A 58 -6.18 -10.64 -10.75
C GLY A 58 -6.74 -10.82 -9.34
N MET A 59 -6.42 -9.95 -8.38
CA MET A 59 -7.02 -10.02 -7.05
C MET A 59 -8.49 -9.58 -7.07
N ILE A 60 -9.33 -10.33 -6.37
CA ILE A 60 -10.74 -9.96 -6.15
C ILE A 60 -10.88 -9.03 -4.94
N ASP A 61 -12.00 -8.31 -4.84
CA ASP A 61 -12.26 -7.36 -3.74
C ASP A 61 -12.03 -7.95 -2.35
N LYS A 62 -12.42 -9.21 -2.12
CA LYS A 62 -12.23 -9.91 -0.85
C LYS A 62 -10.75 -10.13 -0.49
N GLU A 63 -9.89 -10.31 -1.48
CA GLU A 63 -8.44 -10.47 -1.27
C GLU A 63 -7.80 -9.11 -0.99
N ILE A 64 -8.26 -8.07 -1.69
CA ILE A 64 -7.84 -6.68 -1.46
C ILE A 64 -8.21 -6.23 -0.04
N ASP A 65 -9.41 -6.56 0.44
CA ASP A 65 -9.82 -6.26 1.81
C ASP A 65 -8.90 -6.93 2.85
N LYS A 66 -8.56 -8.21 2.62
CA LYS A 66 -7.62 -8.94 3.49
C LYS A 66 -6.22 -8.33 3.45
N MET A 67 -5.75 -7.90 2.27
CA MET A 67 -4.49 -7.19 2.11
C MET A 67 -4.50 -5.89 2.91
N VAL A 68 -5.49 -5.03 2.72
CA VAL A 68 -5.65 -3.76 3.44
C VAL A 68 -5.66 -3.98 4.95
N LEU A 69 -6.40 -4.96 5.45
CA LEU A 69 -6.42 -5.31 6.87
C LEU A 69 -5.04 -5.73 7.38
N ARG A 70 -4.29 -6.52 6.62
CA ARG A 70 -2.94 -6.95 6.99
C ARG A 70 -1.96 -5.77 6.99
N LEU A 71 -1.96 -4.93 5.96
CA LEU A 71 -1.09 -3.75 5.88
C LEU A 71 -1.33 -2.80 7.06
N ASN A 72 -2.60 -2.54 7.39
CA ASN A 72 -2.96 -1.72 8.56
C ASN A 72 -2.46 -2.32 9.88
N LYS A 73 -2.47 -3.64 10.03
CA LYS A 73 -1.89 -4.29 11.22
C LYS A 73 -0.38 -4.10 11.28
N LEU A 74 0.32 -4.32 10.16
CA LEU A 74 1.78 -4.16 10.09
C LEU A 74 2.23 -2.76 10.49
N VAL A 75 1.56 -1.71 10.01
CA VAL A 75 1.95 -0.31 10.30
C VAL A 75 1.55 0.18 11.69
N LYS A 76 0.56 -0.45 12.34
CA LYS A 76 0.18 -0.18 13.74
C LYS A 76 1.13 -0.85 14.74
N MET A 77 1.82 -1.90 14.33
CA MET A 77 2.82 -2.61 15.14
C MET A 77 4.23 -2.01 15.04
N THR A 78 4.39 -0.89 14.32
CA THR A 78 5.66 -0.15 14.13
C THR A 78 5.58 1.29 14.64
#